data_AF-A0A7C0U0V8-F1
#
_entry.id   AF-A0A7C0U0V8-F1
#
_cell.length_a   1.000
_cell.length_b   1.000
_cell.length_c   1.000
_cell.angle_alpha   90.00
_cell.angle_beta   90.00
_cell.angle_gamma   90.00
#
_symmetry.space_group_name_H-M   'P 1'
#
loop_
_entity.id
_entity.type
_entity.pdbx_description
1 polymer ?
#
loop_
_entity_poly.entity_id
_entity_poly.type
_entity_poly.pdbx_seq_one_letter_code
_entity_poly.pdbx_strand_id
1 'polypeptide(L)' 'MDPLETIIPIDGRYWSKLEELSAYFSEYALMKERIAVEIAYLKKFVEEVEREKISELPLNWKEALTIIPSEFTI' A
#
# COMPACT_ATOMS: atom_id res chain seq x y z
N MET A 1 -11.08 -5.20 -18.31
CA MET A 1 -12.30 -4.41 -18.42
C MET A 1 -12.27 -3.72 -19.76
N ASP A 2 -13.35 -3.76 -20.54
CA ASP A 2 -13.41 -3.05 -21.81
C ASP A 2 -13.63 -1.55 -21.55
N PRO A 3 -12.79 -0.64 -22.09
CA PRO A 3 -12.99 0.81 -21.98
C PRO A 3 -14.36 1.30 -22.47
N LEU A 4 -15.05 0.54 -23.34
CA LEU A 4 -16.39 0.87 -23.82
C LEU A 4 -17.52 0.53 -22.82
N GLU A 5 -17.23 -0.34 -21.85
CA GLU A 5 -18.19 -0.76 -20.81
C GLU A 5 -18.08 0.06 -19.52
N THR A 6 -17.04 0.89 -19.39
CA THR A 6 -16.85 1.75 -18.21
C THR A 6 -17.95 2.80 -18.11
N ILE A 7 -18.48 3.01 -16.90
CA ILE A 7 -19.58 3.94 -16.64
C ILE A 7 -19.13 5.40 -16.82
N ILE A 8 -17.90 5.72 -16.44
CA ILE A 8 -17.36 7.09 -16.48
C ILE A 8 -16.26 7.23 -17.54
N PRO A 9 -16.15 8.38 -18.21
CA PRO A 9 -15.22 8.55 -19.32
C PRO A 9 -13.75 8.60 -18.89
N ILE A 10 -13.46 8.83 -17.60
CA ILE A 10 -12.11 8.84 -17.05
C ILE A 10 -11.48 7.44 -17.15
N ASP A 11 -12.24 6.40 -16.81
CA ASP A 11 -11.76 5.01 -16.83
C ASP A 11 -11.85 4.36 -18.23
N GLY A 12 -12.52 5.03 -19.19
CA GLY A 12 -12.71 4.55 -20.56
C GLY A 12 -12.13 5.50 -21.61
N ARG A 13 -12.96 6.41 -22.15
CA ARG A 13 -12.62 7.32 -23.25
C ARG A 13 -11.29 8.08 -23.06
N TYR A 14 -10.94 8.43 -21.83
CA TYR A 14 -9.75 9.20 -21.49
C TYR A 14 -8.66 8.39 -20.79
N TRP A 15 -8.83 7.07 -20.67
CA TRP A 15 -7.89 6.20 -19.95
C TRP A 15 -6.45 6.38 -20.43
N SER A 16 -6.22 6.36 -21.74
CA SER A 16 -4.87 6.51 -22.32
C SER A 16 -4.16 7.82 -22.01
N LYS A 17 -4.88 8.82 -21.48
CA LYS A 17 -4.33 10.10 -21.04
C LYS A 17 -4.09 10.17 -19.53
N LEU A 18 -4.68 9.26 -18.78
CA LEU A 18 -4.80 9.32 -17.31
C LEU A 18 -4.36 8.03 -16.62
N GLU A 19 -3.97 6.99 -17.36
CA GLU A 19 -3.65 5.66 -16.81
C GLU A 19 -2.55 5.70 -15.75
N GLU A 20 -1.60 6.63 -15.86
CA GLU A 20 -0.54 6.86 -14.85
C GLU A 20 -1.10 7.29 -13.48
N LEU A 21 -2.24 7.96 -13.46
CA LEU A 21 -2.90 8.41 -12.22
C LEU A 21 -3.48 7.25 -11.43
N SER A 22 -3.74 6.10 -12.07
CA SER A 22 -4.25 4.91 -11.40
C SER A 22 -3.25 4.37 -10.37
N ALA A 23 -1.94 4.64 -10.53
CA ALA A 23 -0.92 4.31 -9.55
C ALA A 23 -1.04 5.08 -8.22
N TYR A 24 -1.88 6.12 -8.17
CA TYR A 24 -2.07 6.98 -7.00
C TYR A 24 -3.53 7.06 -6.52
N PHE A 25 -4.49 7.08 -7.44
CA PHE A 25 -5.90 7.36 -7.11
C PHE A 25 -6.86 6.18 -7.29
N SER A 26 -6.35 5.02 -7.72
CA SER A 26 -7.15 3.79 -7.72
C SER A 26 -7.37 3.26 -6.31
N GLU A 27 -8.39 2.44 -6.12
CA GLU A 27 -8.58 1.70 -4.87
C GLU A 27 -7.37 0.81 -4.54
N TYR A 28 -6.74 0.23 -5.57
CA TYR A 28 -5.50 -0.54 -5.40
C TYR A 28 -4.37 0.32 -4.81
N ALA A 29 -4.11 1.48 -5.40
CA ALA A 29 -3.10 2.42 -4.92
C ALA A 29 -3.42 2.87 -3.48
N LEU A 30 -4.69 3.22 -3.21
CA LEU A 30 -5.14 3.58 -1.87
C LEU A 30 -4.86 2.47 -0.86
N MET A 31 -5.17 1.22 -1.19
CA MET A 31 -4.93 0.09 -0.28
C MET A 31 -3.43 -0.13 -0.04
N LYS A 32 -2.61 -0.07 -1.10
CA LYS A 32 -1.16 -0.19 -1.01
C LYS A 32 -0.55 0.87 -0.08
N GLU A 33 -0.95 2.13 -0.25
CA GLU A 33 -0.44 3.22 0.58
C GLU A 33 -0.94 3.13 2.03
N ARG A 34 -2.18 2.69 2.27
CA ARG A 34 -2.68 2.43 3.62
C ARG A 34 -1.83 1.37 4.33
N ILE A 35 -1.52 0.25 3.66
CA ILE A 35 -0.65 -0.79 4.21
C ILE A 35 0.74 -0.22 4.54
N ALA A 36 1.31 0.59 3.64
CA ALA A 36 2.61 1.22 3.87
C ALA A 36 2.62 2.10 5.13
N VAL A 37 1.58 2.93 5.33
CA VAL A 37 1.45 3.79 6.50
C VAL A 37 1.25 2.98 7.79
N GLU A 38 0.37 1.99 7.80
CA GLU A 38 0.10 1.16 8.98
C GLU A 38 1.35 0.38 9.42
N ILE A 39 2.12 -0.14 8.46
CA ILE A 39 3.39 -0.81 8.73
C ILE A 39 4.43 0.16 9.29
N ALA A 40 4.56 1.35 8.70
CA ALA A 40 5.48 2.38 9.21
C ALA A 40 5.11 2.82 10.62
N TYR A 41 3.81 3.00 10.88
CA TYR A 41 3.28 3.31 12.20
C TYR A 41 3.59 2.20 13.20
N LEU A 42 3.29 0.94 12.88
CA LEU A 42 3.56 -0.21 13.76
C LEU A 42 5.04 -0.31 14.13
N LYS A 43 5.94 -0.17 13.14
CA LYS A 43 7.39 -0.15 13.39
C LYS A 43 7.77 0.94 14.38
N LYS A 44 7.26 2.16 14.17
CA LYS A 44 7.57 3.30 15.04
C LYS A 44 6.96 3.15 16.43
N PHE A 45 5.75 2.59 16.52
CA PHE A 45 5.06 2.32 17.78
C PHE A 45 5.85 1.32 18.64
N VAL A 46 6.33 0.22 18.06
CA VAL A 46 7.19 -0.74 18.76
C VAL A 46 8.51 -0.10 19.21
N GLU A 47 9.11 0.74 18.37
CA GLU A 47 10.38 1.40 18.68
C GLU A 47 10.29 2.49 19.76
N GLU A 48 9.15 3.17 19.90
CA GLU A 48 9.03 4.34 20.77
C GLU A 48 8.15 4.11 21.99
N VAL A 49 7.15 3.22 21.87
CA VAL A 49 6.13 3.01 22.90
C VAL A 49 6.27 1.65 23.57
N GLU A 50 6.44 0.57 22.79
CA GLU A 50 6.47 -0.82 23.30
C GLU A 50 7.88 -1.43 23.24
N ARG A 51 8.89 -0.66 23.66
CA ARG A 51 10.32 -1.02 23.50
C ARG A 51 10.69 -2.34 24.19
N GLU A 52 10.04 -2.66 25.30
CA GLU A 52 10.24 -3.88 26.06
C GLU A 52 9.96 -5.14 25.24
N LYS A 53 8.98 -5.08 24.33
CA LYS A 53 8.60 -6.19 23.45
C LYS A 53 9.66 -6.52 22.40
N ILE A 54 10.58 -5.60 22.10
CA ILE A 54 11.63 -5.81 21.10
C ILE A 54 12.48 -7.05 21.43
N SER A 55 12.67 -7.35 22.72
CA SER A 55 13.44 -8.52 23.17
C SER A 55 12.77 -9.87 22.83
N GLU A 56 11.45 -9.86 22.62
CA GLU A 56 10.66 -11.05 22.29
C GLU A 56 10.47 -11.21 20.77
N LEU A 57 10.82 -10.20 19.97
CA LEU A 57 10.63 -10.21 18.53
C LEU A 57 11.80 -10.89 17.79
N PRO A 58 11.53 -11.56 16.65
CA PRO A 58 12.59 -12.08 15.78
C PRO A 58 13.56 -10.98 15.34
N LEU A 59 14.86 -11.28 15.24
CA LEU A 59 15.88 -10.28 14.84
C LEU A 59 15.57 -9.54 13.53
N ASN A 60 14.85 -10.21 12.61
CA ASN A 60 14.50 -9.69 11.29
C ASN A 60 13.08 -9.09 11.21
N TRP A 61 12.45 -8.79 12.35
CA TRP A 61 11.05 -8.36 12.38
C TRP A 61 10.80 -7.09 11.54
N LYS A 62 11.77 -6.16 11.48
CA LYS A 62 11.65 -4.93 10.70
C LYS A 62 11.71 -5.18 9.20
N GLU A 63 12.61 -6.06 8.78
CA GLU A 63 12.77 -6.48 7.39
C GLU A 63 11.51 -7.19 6.93
N ALA A 64 10.99 -8.12 7.74
CA ALA A 64 9.75 -8.83 7.47
C ALA A 64 8.57 -7.88 7.25
N LEU A 65 8.40 -6.86 8.10
CA LEU A 65 7.35 -5.86 7.93
C LEU A 65 7.55 -4.97 6.69
N THR A 66 8.80 -4.62 6.36
CA THR A 66 9.11 -3.69 5.25
C THR A 66 8.83 -4.29 3.87
N ILE A 67 8.85 -5.62 3.75
CA ILE A 67 8.56 -6.32 2.49
C ILE A 67 7.06 -6.26 2.14
N ILE A 68 6.17 -6.26 3.14
CA ILE A 68 4.72 -6.40 2.97
C ILE A 68 4.12 -5.37 1.99
N PRO A 69 4.38 -4.05 2.08
CA PRO A 69 3.81 -3.07 1.15
C PRO A 69 4.35 -3.22 -0.28
N SER A 70 5.55 -3.80 -0.44
CA SER A 70 6.19 -3.99 -1.76
C SER A 70 5.67 -5.22 -2.51
N GLU A 71 5.23 -6.25 -1.79
CA GLU A 71 4.66 -7.47 -2.36
C GLU A 71 3.13 -7.42 -2.51
N PHE A 72 2.50 -6.33 -2.07
CA PHE A 72 1.06 -6.17 -2.19
C PHE A 72 0.61 -6.20 -3.66
N THR A 73 -0.29 -7.13 -3.97
CA THR A 73 -0.91 -7.35 -5.27
C THR A 73 -2.36 -7.77 -5.07
N ILE A 74 -3.24 -7.48 -6.05
CA ILE A 74 -4.65 -7.94 -6.07
C ILE A 74 -4.80 -9.09 -7.06
#